data_AF-A0A519TBX2-F1
#
_entry.id   AF-A0A519TBX2-F1
#
_cell.length_a   1.000
_cell.length_b   1.000
_cell.length_c   1.000
_cell.angle_alpha   90.00
_cell.angle_beta   90.00
_cell.angle_gamma   90.00
#
_symmetry.space_group_name_H-M   'P 1'
#
loop_
_entity.id
_entity.type
_entity.pdbx_description
1 polymer ?
#
loop_
_entity_poly.entity_id
_entity_poly.type
_entity_poly.pdbx_seq_one_letter_code
_entity_poly.pdbx_strand_id
1 'polypeptide(L)'
;MNLFNLIADLEQADPEFLDRINPRRRVFKYLGNAGQKVTAAAIPAVLTSFFNRAYGQTTTLPTAVQKVFTLALQLEYLEFHFYNTALGITGLIPSSETNGITTIRNDEAGHINALRAVLGSAAPAPYLYTDFDYSGGGGTGTGPLAAALTPGATGNANGALFFASGQAFSDTGQRAYKGGAPLLNTTTTKDYLEAALNIHSVEARHTSHFRSVRRAIAASTLGSAMAPAVSPYDTAPKSWISLIDNGGPSAPNGTKPASAVYGAGNPAAMYPADSNTTQAGKDLTTLNSTYTATAVSEAFDEPLDPNTVQAIALNFTSTAGKAKLLFQQTF
;
A
#
# COMPACT_ATOMS: atom_id res chain seq x y z
N MET A 1 31.64 -22.69 1.86
CA MET A 1 31.80 -21.28 1.43
C MET A 1 31.51 -20.39 2.62
N ASN A 2 32.41 -19.48 2.95
CA ASN A 2 32.28 -18.60 4.11
C ASN A 2 31.59 -17.30 3.67
N LEU A 3 30.30 -17.17 3.96
CA LEU A 3 29.47 -16.03 3.58
C LEU A 3 30.09 -14.69 4.06
N PHE A 4 30.78 -14.70 5.20
CA PHE A 4 31.43 -13.51 5.75
C PHE A 4 32.64 -13.07 4.92
N ASN A 5 33.37 -14.02 4.33
CA ASN A 5 34.48 -13.69 3.43
C ASN A 5 33.97 -13.15 2.10
N LEU A 6 32.85 -13.68 1.59
CA LEU A 6 32.22 -13.16 0.36
C LEU A 6 31.78 -11.70 0.52
N ILE A 7 31.21 -11.34 1.68
CA ILE A 7 30.78 -9.96 1.98
C ILE A 7 31.99 -9.03 2.11
N ALA A 8 33.07 -9.48 2.75
CA ALA A 8 34.30 -8.70 2.90
C ALA A 8 35.00 -8.48 1.54
N ASP A 9 35.05 -9.50 0.69
CA ASP A 9 35.63 -9.42 -0.65
C ASP A 9 34.82 -8.46 -1.56
N LEU A 10 33.49 -8.42 -1.39
CA LEU A 10 32.61 -7.48 -2.09
C LEU A 10 32.76 -6.04 -1.60
N GLU A 11 32.93 -5.83 -0.28
CA GLU A 11 33.19 -4.51 0.31
C GLU A 11 34.57 -3.95 -0.10
N GLN A 12 35.56 -4.82 -0.29
CA GLN A 12 36.89 -4.44 -0.75
C GLN A 12 36.91 -4.09 -2.24
N ALA A 13 36.07 -4.74 -3.05
CA ALA A 13 35.94 -4.50 -4.48
C ALA A 13 35.06 -3.27 -4.82
N ASP A 14 34.03 -3.00 -4.03
CA ASP A 14 33.18 -1.81 -4.13
C ASP A 14 32.87 -1.27 -2.71
N PRO A 15 33.64 -0.27 -2.24
CA PRO A 15 33.44 0.34 -0.93
C PRO A 15 32.06 0.99 -0.74
N GLU A 16 31.36 1.30 -1.84
CA GLU A 16 30.01 1.85 -1.83
C GLU A 16 28.93 0.77 -1.95
N PHE A 17 29.30 -0.51 -2.09
CA PHE A 17 28.36 -1.63 -2.27
C PHE A 17 27.28 -1.60 -1.20
N LEU A 18 27.69 -1.59 0.08
CA LEU A 18 26.77 -1.54 1.23
C LEU A 18 25.90 -0.27 1.27
N ASP A 19 26.41 0.85 0.77
CA ASP A 19 25.65 2.12 0.67
C ASP A 19 24.63 2.10 -0.48
N ARG A 20 24.88 1.29 -1.54
CA ARG A 20 23.96 1.05 -2.66
C ARG A 20 22.89 0.02 -2.33
N ILE A 21 23.23 -1.05 -1.60
CA ILE A 21 22.28 -2.11 -1.22
C ILE A 21 21.51 -1.83 0.08
N ASN A 22 21.91 -0.83 0.88
CA ASN A 22 21.21 -0.48 2.12
C ASN A 22 20.69 0.97 2.16
N PRO A 23 19.59 1.26 1.45
CA PRO A 23 18.94 2.57 1.49
C PRO A 23 18.44 2.95 2.91
N ARG A 24 18.13 1.97 3.76
CA ARG A 24 17.65 2.20 5.14
C ARG A 24 18.70 2.89 6.02
N ARG A 25 20.00 2.68 5.76
CA ARG A 25 21.09 3.31 6.52
C ARG A 25 21.46 4.71 6.00
N ARG A 26 21.15 5.01 4.73
CA ARG A 26 21.35 6.34 4.13
C ARG A 26 20.45 7.40 4.77
N VAL A 27 19.21 7.05 5.09
CA VAL A 27 18.28 7.92 5.83
C VAL A 27 18.91 8.38 7.16
N PHE A 28 19.58 7.49 7.89
CA PHE A 28 20.24 7.83 9.15
C PHE A 28 21.54 8.63 9.01
N LYS A 29 22.22 8.61 7.85
CA LYS A 29 23.39 9.46 7.58
C LYS A 29 22.99 10.93 7.31
N TYR A 30 21.79 11.19 6.77
CA TYR A 30 21.25 12.54 6.60
C TYR A 30 20.50 13.07 7.84
N LEU A 31 20.26 12.22 8.84
CA LEU A 31 19.65 12.52 10.15
C LEU A 31 20.72 12.66 11.26
N GLY A 32 21.77 13.45 10.99
CA GLY A 32 22.82 13.74 11.98
C GLY A 32 22.24 14.20 13.32
N ASN A 33 22.72 13.62 14.43
CA ASN A 33 22.44 13.90 15.85
C ASN A 33 20.98 14.02 16.33
N ALA A 34 19.97 13.93 15.45
CA ALA A 34 18.55 13.96 15.79
C ALA A 34 17.91 12.55 15.90
N GLY A 35 18.65 11.50 15.52
CA GLY A 35 18.13 10.13 15.34
C GLY A 35 17.72 9.35 16.60
N GLN A 36 17.97 9.86 17.81
CA GLN A 36 17.59 9.17 19.06
C GLN A 36 16.20 9.56 19.59
N LYS A 37 15.49 10.52 18.97
CA LYS A 37 14.19 11.04 19.46
C LYS A 37 13.15 11.31 18.37
N VAL A 38 13.20 10.62 17.24
CA VAL A 38 12.09 10.66 16.28
C VAL A 38 11.01 9.69 16.78
N THR A 39 10.06 10.20 17.58
CA THR A 39 8.82 9.48 17.91
C THR A 39 7.93 9.35 16.67
N ALA A 40 7.02 8.38 16.60
CA ALA A 40 6.08 8.21 15.47
C ALA A 40 5.36 9.53 15.07
N ALA A 41 5.07 10.41 16.05
CA ALA A 41 4.49 11.74 15.84
C ALA A 41 5.37 12.72 15.02
N ALA A 42 6.67 12.47 14.87
CA ALA A 42 7.61 13.33 14.15
C ALA A 42 7.87 12.87 12.70
N ILE A 43 7.43 11.67 12.32
CA ILE A 43 7.54 11.15 10.95
C ILE A 43 6.85 12.09 9.93
N PRO A 44 5.63 12.62 10.19
CA PRO A 44 4.99 13.55 9.27
C PRO A 44 5.82 14.84 9.06
N ALA A 45 6.49 15.35 10.10
CA ALA A 45 7.30 16.58 10.02
C ALA A 45 8.64 16.35 9.27
N VAL A 46 9.28 15.20 9.47
CA VAL A 46 10.50 14.83 8.73
C VAL A 46 10.17 14.61 7.25
N LEU A 47 9.04 13.95 6.93
CA LEU A 47 8.56 13.85 5.54
C LEU A 47 8.32 15.24 4.94
N THR A 48 7.64 16.13 5.69
CA THR A 48 7.42 17.55 5.32
C THR A 48 8.74 18.28 5.01
N SER A 49 9.81 17.99 5.75
CA SER A 49 11.11 18.64 5.53
C SER A 49 11.80 18.22 4.22
N PHE A 50 11.58 16.98 3.74
CA PHE A 50 12.05 16.56 2.42
C PHE A 50 11.33 17.32 1.30
N PHE A 51 10.03 17.56 1.48
CA PHE A 51 9.24 18.32 0.52
C PHE A 51 9.68 19.79 0.44
N ASN A 52 10.00 20.44 1.57
CA ASN A 52 10.47 21.84 1.57
C ASN A 52 11.71 22.08 0.67
N ARG A 53 12.52 21.06 0.38
CA ARG A 53 13.68 21.17 -0.52
C ARG A 53 13.30 21.19 -2.01
N ALA A 54 12.24 20.48 -2.39
CA ALA A 54 11.72 20.40 -3.76
C ALA A 54 10.94 21.66 -4.19
N TYR A 55 10.49 22.46 -3.22
CA TYR A 55 9.62 23.62 -3.41
C TYR A 55 10.31 24.87 -3.97
N GLY A 56 11.64 24.88 -4.05
CA GLY A 56 12.42 26.09 -4.28
C GLY A 56 12.52 26.59 -5.73
N GLN A 57 11.95 25.92 -6.74
CA GLN A 57 12.35 26.22 -8.13
C GLN A 57 11.27 26.35 -9.23
N THR A 58 9.99 26.06 -8.99
CA THR A 58 8.94 26.34 -9.99
C THR A 58 7.64 26.81 -9.34
N THR A 59 7.02 27.85 -9.90
CA THR A 59 5.70 28.35 -9.43
C THR A 59 4.55 27.39 -9.76
N THR A 60 4.80 26.34 -10.54
CA THR A 60 3.82 25.35 -10.97
C THR A 60 4.40 23.95 -10.81
N LEU A 61 3.68 23.07 -10.11
CA LEU A 61 4.05 21.67 -9.94
C LEU A 61 3.99 20.94 -11.29
N PRO A 62 4.95 20.05 -11.64
CA PRO A 62 4.87 19.30 -12.89
C PRO A 62 3.56 18.49 -12.99
N THR A 63 2.94 18.45 -14.16
CA THR A 63 1.63 17.78 -14.37
C THR A 63 1.64 16.31 -13.96
N ALA A 64 2.72 15.58 -14.25
CA ALA A 64 2.86 14.19 -13.83
C ALA A 64 2.83 14.03 -12.31
N VAL A 65 3.52 14.92 -11.58
CA VAL A 65 3.52 14.93 -10.11
C VAL A 65 2.13 15.27 -9.58
N GLN A 66 1.46 16.29 -10.14
CA GLN A 66 0.10 16.64 -9.77
C GLN A 66 -0.86 15.45 -9.90
N LYS A 67 -0.84 14.76 -11.05
CA LYS A 67 -1.73 13.60 -11.30
C LYS A 67 -1.42 12.44 -10.35
N VAL A 68 -0.16 12.03 -10.24
CA VAL A 68 0.23 10.91 -9.37
C VAL A 68 -0.13 11.19 -7.90
N PHE A 69 0.17 12.38 -7.39
CA PHE A 69 -0.11 12.72 -6.00
C PHE A 69 -1.59 13.03 -5.73
N THR A 70 -2.34 13.48 -6.72
CA THR A 70 -3.80 13.62 -6.57
C THR A 70 -4.46 12.25 -6.47
N LEU A 71 -4.05 11.26 -7.28
CA LEU A 71 -4.57 9.90 -7.18
C LEU A 71 -4.17 9.25 -5.85
N ALA A 72 -2.91 9.36 -5.45
CA ALA A 72 -2.47 8.91 -4.13
C ALA A 72 -3.32 9.55 -3.02
N LEU A 73 -3.48 10.88 -3.04
CA LEU A 73 -4.27 11.60 -2.03
C LEU A 73 -5.73 11.11 -1.94
N GLN A 74 -6.35 10.79 -3.08
CA GLN A 74 -7.69 10.22 -3.10
C GLN A 74 -7.75 8.84 -2.43
N LEU A 75 -6.72 8.01 -2.61
CA LEU A 75 -6.59 6.70 -1.96
C LEU A 75 -6.32 6.85 -0.45
N GLU A 76 -5.42 7.74 -0.03
CA GLU A 76 -5.19 7.99 1.40
C GLU A 76 -6.47 8.44 2.13
N TYR A 77 -7.32 9.25 1.47
CA TYR A 77 -8.62 9.62 2.04
C TYR A 77 -9.59 8.43 2.15
N LEU A 78 -9.60 7.54 1.15
CA LEU A 78 -10.42 6.31 1.19
C LEU A 78 -10.04 5.49 2.43
N GLU A 79 -8.75 5.27 2.63
CA GLU A 79 -8.17 4.50 3.73
C GLU A 79 -8.36 5.16 5.09
N PHE A 80 -7.98 6.44 5.22
CA PHE A 80 -8.13 7.20 6.45
C PHE A 80 -9.57 7.15 6.98
N HIS A 81 -10.55 7.45 6.13
CA HIS A 81 -11.95 7.50 6.55
C HIS A 81 -12.49 6.10 6.87
N PHE A 82 -12.02 5.06 6.18
CA PHE A 82 -12.38 3.67 6.49
C PHE A 82 -11.89 3.27 7.89
N TYR A 83 -10.60 3.42 8.16
CA TYR A 83 -10.00 3.03 9.43
C TYR A 83 -10.48 3.90 10.59
N ASN A 84 -10.62 5.21 10.37
CA ASN A 84 -11.15 6.13 11.38
C ASN A 84 -12.58 5.78 11.79
N THR A 85 -13.42 5.39 10.82
CA THR A 85 -14.79 4.95 11.10
C THR A 85 -14.80 3.62 11.84
N ALA A 86 -14.01 2.65 11.38
CA ALA A 86 -13.93 1.33 12.00
C ALA A 86 -13.50 1.37 13.47
N LEU A 87 -12.55 2.24 13.83
CA LEU A 87 -12.12 2.46 15.22
C LEU A 87 -13.24 2.99 16.13
N GLY A 88 -14.26 3.65 15.58
CA GLY A 88 -15.42 4.12 16.32
C GLY A 88 -16.50 3.04 16.53
N ILE A 89 -16.41 1.90 15.86
CA ILE A 89 -17.43 0.85 15.90
C ILE A 89 -17.05 -0.19 16.96
N THR A 90 -17.78 -0.18 18.07
CA THR A 90 -17.59 -1.15 19.16
C THR A 90 -17.84 -2.57 18.65
N GLY A 91 -16.90 -3.47 18.90
CA GLY A 91 -17.02 -4.90 18.55
C GLY A 91 -16.68 -5.25 17.09
N LEU A 92 -16.22 -4.29 16.28
CA LEU A 92 -15.75 -4.58 14.91
C LEU A 92 -14.28 -5.01 14.91
N ILE A 93 -13.40 -4.21 15.52
CA ILE A 93 -11.96 -4.47 15.60
C ILE A 93 -11.65 -5.17 16.93
N PRO A 94 -10.97 -6.33 16.93
CA PRO A 94 -10.49 -6.95 18.16
C PRO A 94 -9.57 -6.03 18.95
N SER A 95 -9.63 -6.08 20.29
CA SER A 95 -8.78 -5.23 21.15
C SER A 95 -7.28 -5.40 20.90
N SER A 96 -6.86 -6.60 20.48
CA SER A 96 -5.48 -6.90 20.08
C SER A 96 -5.01 -6.09 18.87
N GLU A 97 -5.92 -5.62 18.02
CA GLU A 97 -5.62 -4.91 16.77
C GLU A 97 -5.98 -3.44 16.78
N THR A 98 -6.62 -2.94 17.85
CA THR A 98 -6.96 -1.53 17.97
C THR A 98 -5.73 -0.62 17.83
N ASN A 99 -4.60 -0.99 18.41
CA ASN A 99 -3.35 -0.22 18.28
C ASN A 99 -2.77 -0.27 16.86
N GLY A 100 -2.84 -1.43 16.19
CA GLY A 100 -2.38 -1.60 14.82
C GLY A 100 -3.16 -0.71 13.86
N ILE A 101 -4.50 -0.79 13.91
CA ILE A 101 -5.37 0.03 13.08
C ILE A 101 -5.29 1.52 13.45
N THR A 102 -5.09 1.86 14.72
CA THR A 102 -4.85 3.26 15.13
C THR A 102 -3.56 3.81 14.51
N THR A 103 -2.50 3.00 14.46
CA THR A 103 -1.23 3.38 13.84
C THR A 103 -1.42 3.61 12.36
N ILE A 104 -2.03 2.65 11.64
CA ILE A 104 -2.34 2.77 10.22
C ILE A 104 -3.14 4.06 9.95
N ARG A 105 -4.26 4.27 10.66
CA ARG A 105 -5.08 5.49 10.53
C ARG A 105 -4.27 6.78 10.72
N ASN A 106 -3.35 6.80 11.68
CA ASN A 106 -2.49 7.98 11.92
C ASN A 106 -1.47 8.19 10.80
N ASP A 107 -0.93 7.11 10.23
CA ASP A 107 -0.04 7.15 9.08
C ASP A 107 -0.79 7.70 7.85
N GLU A 108 -2.01 7.22 7.57
CA GLU A 108 -2.88 7.76 6.50
C GLU A 108 -3.09 9.27 6.64
N ALA A 109 -3.37 9.74 7.86
CA ALA A 109 -3.52 11.16 8.14
C ALA A 109 -2.21 11.94 7.88
N GLY A 110 -1.07 11.33 8.19
CA GLY A 110 0.26 11.84 7.87
C GLY A 110 0.51 11.93 6.37
N HIS A 111 0.15 10.90 5.61
CA HIS A 111 0.26 10.87 4.16
C HIS A 111 -0.63 11.93 3.49
N ILE A 112 -1.89 12.06 3.91
CA ILE A 112 -2.79 13.14 3.45
C ILE A 112 -2.12 14.50 3.67
N ASN A 113 -1.61 14.77 4.87
CA ASN A 113 -0.97 16.05 5.18
C ASN A 113 0.26 16.30 4.30
N ALA A 114 1.11 15.28 4.12
CA ALA A 114 2.28 15.35 3.27
C ALA A 114 1.91 15.62 1.80
N LEU A 115 1.01 14.84 1.21
CA LEU A 115 0.58 15.01 -0.18
C LEU A 115 -0.10 16.35 -0.41
N ARG A 116 -0.94 16.81 0.52
CA ARG A 116 -1.55 18.14 0.44
C ARG A 116 -0.51 19.25 0.54
N ALA A 117 0.48 19.10 1.41
CA ALA A 117 1.58 20.03 1.50
C ALA A 117 2.35 20.12 0.17
N VAL A 118 2.46 19.02 -0.58
CA VAL A 118 3.11 18.99 -1.91
C VAL A 118 2.25 19.48 -3.05
N LEU A 119 0.95 19.21 -3.02
CA LEU A 119 0.04 19.68 -4.04
C LEU A 119 -0.24 21.18 -3.88
N GLY A 120 -0.16 21.71 -2.65
CA GLY A 120 -0.39 23.11 -2.36
C GLY A 120 -1.75 23.59 -2.88
N SER A 121 -1.75 24.64 -3.69
CA SER A 121 -2.97 25.16 -4.34
C SER A 121 -3.56 24.24 -5.42
N ALA A 122 -2.80 23.25 -5.91
CA ALA A 122 -3.31 22.24 -6.83
C ALA A 122 -4.04 21.09 -6.10
N ALA A 123 -4.00 21.04 -4.76
CA ALA A 123 -4.69 20.00 -4.01
C ALA A 123 -6.21 20.15 -4.18
N PRO A 124 -6.96 19.07 -4.50
CA PRO A 124 -8.40 19.12 -4.51
C PRO A 124 -8.96 19.46 -3.12
N ALA A 125 -10.23 19.87 -3.08
CA ALA A 125 -10.96 19.99 -1.83
C ALA A 125 -10.91 18.65 -1.06
N PRO A 126 -10.86 18.67 0.29
CA PRO A 126 -10.87 17.45 1.08
C PRO A 126 -12.06 16.54 0.76
N TYR A 127 -11.79 15.24 0.66
CA TYR A 127 -12.84 14.24 0.56
C TYR A 127 -13.32 13.84 1.96
N LEU A 128 -14.59 13.52 2.07
CA LEU A 128 -15.29 13.13 3.28
C LEU A 128 -15.62 11.65 3.23
N TYR A 129 -15.87 11.03 4.39
CA TYR A 129 -16.38 9.66 4.48
C TYR A 129 -17.56 9.39 3.53
N THR A 130 -18.50 10.35 3.42
CA THR A 130 -19.68 10.24 2.54
C THR A 130 -19.38 10.30 1.05
N ASP A 131 -18.15 10.65 0.65
CA ASP A 131 -17.73 10.62 -0.74
C ASP A 131 -17.38 9.19 -1.19
N PHE A 132 -17.17 8.27 -0.25
CA PHE A 132 -16.80 6.89 -0.53
C PHE A 132 -17.97 5.92 -0.36
N ASP A 133 -17.96 4.83 -1.14
CA ASP A 133 -18.87 3.69 -1.00
C ASP A 133 -18.07 2.46 -0.55
N TYR A 134 -17.95 2.27 0.77
CA TYR A 134 -17.19 1.16 1.35
C TYR A 134 -17.80 -0.22 1.10
N SER A 135 -18.99 -0.30 0.49
CA SER A 135 -19.54 -1.58 0.06
C SER A 135 -18.81 -2.16 -1.16
N GLY A 136 -18.08 -1.35 -1.93
CA GLY A 136 -17.55 -1.75 -3.22
C GLY A 136 -18.64 -1.83 -4.31
N GLY A 137 -19.76 -1.14 -4.13
CA GLY A 137 -20.92 -1.15 -5.03
C GLY A 137 -20.91 -0.05 -6.10
N GLY A 138 -19.86 0.77 -6.16
CA GLY A 138 -19.76 1.87 -7.11
C GLY A 138 -20.83 2.94 -6.91
N GLY A 139 -21.27 3.15 -5.66
CA GLY A 139 -22.25 4.16 -5.26
C GLY A 139 -23.64 3.60 -5.00
N THR A 140 -23.86 2.29 -5.15
CA THR A 140 -25.13 1.66 -4.78
C THR A 140 -25.24 1.35 -3.30
N GLY A 141 -24.11 1.26 -2.57
CA GLY A 141 -24.10 0.81 -1.18
C GLY A 141 -24.37 -0.69 -1.00
N THR A 142 -24.45 -1.47 -2.08
CA THR A 142 -24.84 -2.89 -2.07
C THR A 142 -23.75 -3.82 -2.60
N GLY A 143 -22.49 -3.39 -2.56
CA GLY A 143 -21.38 -4.19 -3.03
C GLY A 143 -20.99 -5.35 -2.10
N PRO A 144 -20.03 -6.19 -2.53
CA PRO A 144 -19.58 -7.38 -1.80
C PRO A 144 -18.95 -7.11 -0.42
N LEU A 145 -18.57 -5.87 -0.14
CA LEU A 145 -17.96 -5.42 1.12
C LEU A 145 -18.94 -4.66 2.02
N ALA A 146 -20.25 -4.66 1.72
CA ALA A 146 -21.26 -3.86 2.44
C ALA A 146 -21.26 -4.05 3.96
N ALA A 147 -20.88 -5.23 4.47
CA ALA A 147 -20.84 -5.53 5.90
C ALA A 147 -19.49 -5.19 6.58
N ALA A 148 -18.49 -4.68 5.85
CA ALA A 148 -17.14 -4.44 6.36
C ALA A 148 -17.06 -3.41 7.51
N LEU A 149 -18.07 -2.54 7.64
CA LEU A 149 -18.20 -1.57 8.74
C LEU A 149 -19.39 -1.88 9.65
N THR A 150 -19.73 -3.16 9.81
CA THR A 150 -20.78 -3.61 10.73
C THR A 150 -20.24 -4.66 11.69
N PRO A 151 -20.43 -4.54 13.03
CA PRO A 151 -19.88 -5.51 13.96
C PRO A 151 -20.68 -6.82 13.95
N GLY A 152 -20.03 -7.92 14.34
CA GLY A 152 -20.70 -9.21 14.61
C GLY A 152 -20.73 -10.20 13.43
N ALA A 153 -21.87 -10.88 13.27
CA ALA A 153 -22.07 -12.12 12.50
C ALA A 153 -21.43 -13.38 13.11
N THR A 154 -21.90 -14.56 12.69
CA THR A 154 -21.42 -15.87 13.17
C THR A 154 -19.91 -15.97 12.99
N GLY A 155 -19.18 -16.25 14.07
CA GLY A 155 -17.71 -16.37 14.04
C GLY A 155 -16.97 -15.05 13.73
N ASN A 156 -17.59 -13.88 13.96
CA ASN A 156 -17.03 -12.57 13.62
C ASN A 156 -16.72 -12.39 12.12
N ALA A 157 -17.57 -12.94 11.25
CA ALA A 157 -17.38 -12.87 9.80
C ALA A 157 -17.28 -11.43 9.28
N ASN A 158 -17.95 -10.46 9.91
CA ASN A 158 -17.86 -9.07 9.47
C ASN A 158 -16.54 -8.40 9.88
N GLY A 159 -15.98 -8.74 11.05
CA GLY A 159 -14.62 -8.33 11.42
C GLY A 159 -13.57 -8.90 10.44
N ALA A 160 -13.73 -10.15 10.00
CA ALA A 160 -12.89 -10.70 8.95
C ALA A 160 -13.04 -9.94 7.61
N LEU A 161 -14.26 -9.49 7.29
CA LEU A 161 -14.53 -8.68 6.11
C LEU A 161 -13.93 -7.26 6.19
N PHE A 162 -13.87 -6.67 7.39
CA PHE A 162 -13.14 -5.42 7.63
C PHE A 162 -11.66 -5.56 7.24
N PHE A 163 -10.96 -6.56 7.76
CA PHE A 163 -9.54 -6.78 7.44
C PHE A 163 -9.32 -7.16 5.97
N ALA A 164 -10.28 -7.87 5.35
CA ALA A 164 -10.27 -8.13 3.91
C ALA A 164 -10.37 -6.84 3.08
N SER A 165 -11.22 -5.90 3.50
CA SER A 165 -11.37 -4.60 2.84
C SER A 165 -10.12 -3.73 3.03
N GLY A 166 -9.56 -3.69 4.24
CA GLY A 166 -8.31 -2.99 4.53
C GLY A 166 -7.14 -3.52 3.71
N GLN A 167 -7.01 -4.86 3.55
CA GLN A 167 -6.04 -5.43 2.62
C GLN A 167 -6.28 -4.93 1.18
N ALA A 168 -7.52 -4.93 0.70
CA ALA A 168 -7.84 -4.51 -0.67
C ALA A 168 -7.44 -3.05 -0.93
N PHE A 169 -7.71 -2.16 0.03
CA PHE A 169 -7.35 -0.75 -0.09
C PHE A 169 -5.84 -0.56 -0.08
N SER A 170 -5.16 -1.07 0.95
CA SER A 170 -3.71 -0.90 1.10
C SER A 170 -2.94 -1.59 -0.04
N ASP A 171 -3.39 -2.76 -0.52
CA ASP A 171 -2.81 -3.40 -1.71
C ASP A 171 -3.00 -2.54 -2.98
N THR A 172 -4.13 -1.85 -3.11
CA THR A 172 -4.38 -0.92 -4.23
C THR A 172 -3.50 0.33 -4.12
N GLY A 173 -3.44 0.96 -2.93
CA GLY A 173 -2.64 2.14 -2.64
C GLY A 173 -1.15 1.91 -2.86
N GLN A 174 -0.62 0.84 -2.28
CA GLN A 174 0.77 0.42 -2.42
C GLN A 174 1.17 0.23 -3.89
N ARG A 175 0.31 -0.42 -4.69
CA ARG A 175 0.53 -0.63 -6.13
C ARG A 175 0.41 0.64 -6.95
N ALA A 176 -0.47 1.56 -6.56
CA ALA A 176 -0.59 2.87 -7.17
C ALA A 176 0.69 3.70 -7.01
N TYR A 177 1.29 3.70 -5.81
CA TYR A 177 2.58 4.36 -5.60
C TYR A 177 3.70 3.74 -6.45
N LYS A 178 3.80 2.40 -6.45
CA LYS A 178 4.82 1.70 -7.23
C LYS A 178 4.64 1.95 -8.73
N GLY A 179 3.40 1.95 -9.22
CA GLY A 179 3.08 2.20 -10.63
C GLY A 179 3.20 3.66 -11.05
N GLY A 180 3.06 4.61 -10.12
CA GLY A 180 3.34 6.03 -10.36
C GLY A 180 4.84 6.36 -10.37
N ALA A 181 5.69 5.53 -9.74
CA ALA A 181 7.11 5.80 -9.59
C ALA A 181 7.86 6.07 -10.92
N PRO A 182 7.63 5.34 -12.03
CA PRO A 182 8.26 5.64 -13.32
C PRO A 182 7.95 7.05 -13.83
N LEU A 183 6.75 7.59 -13.57
CA LEU A 183 6.34 8.93 -13.99
C LEU A 183 7.05 10.04 -13.18
N LEU A 184 7.54 9.70 -11.98
CA LEU A 184 8.29 10.60 -11.10
C LEU A 184 9.81 10.40 -11.24
N ASN A 185 10.27 9.43 -12.02
CA ASN A 185 11.68 9.15 -12.20
C ASN A 185 12.30 9.99 -13.32
N THR A 186 12.19 11.32 -13.20
CA THR A 186 12.84 12.27 -14.11
C THR A 186 13.93 13.05 -13.38
N THR A 187 14.84 13.70 -14.13
CA THR A 187 15.90 14.53 -13.55
C THR A 187 15.38 15.66 -12.67
N THR A 188 14.17 16.15 -12.93
CA THR A 188 13.56 17.28 -12.22
C THR A 188 12.52 16.88 -11.17
N THR A 189 12.23 15.59 -11.01
CA THR A 189 11.18 15.11 -10.10
C THR A 189 11.66 14.07 -9.07
N LYS A 190 12.98 13.89 -8.93
CA LYS A 190 13.59 12.91 -8.00
C LYS A 190 13.18 13.09 -6.55
N ASP A 191 13.07 14.33 -6.08
CA ASP A 191 12.66 14.59 -4.69
C ASP A 191 11.21 14.15 -4.45
N TYR A 192 10.34 14.31 -5.45
CA TYR A 192 8.96 13.79 -5.41
C TYR A 192 8.95 12.26 -5.46
N LEU A 193 9.80 11.64 -6.27
CA LEU A 193 9.94 10.19 -6.29
C LEU A 193 10.39 9.65 -4.93
N GLU A 194 11.42 10.24 -4.32
CA GLU A 194 11.92 9.81 -3.01
C GLU A 194 10.81 9.86 -1.96
N ALA A 195 10.04 10.95 -1.93
CA ALA A 195 8.91 11.07 -1.04
C ALA A 195 7.81 10.04 -1.31
N ALA A 196 7.45 9.81 -2.58
CA ALA A 196 6.47 8.81 -2.97
C ALA A 196 6.90 7.40 -2.51
N LEU A 197 8.19 7.07 -2.68
CA LEU A 197 8.75 5.78 -2.26
C LEU A 197 8.85 5.63 -0.74
N ASN A 198 9.02 6.73 0.01
CA ASN A 198 8.93 6.70 1.46
C ASN A 198 7.52 6.35 1.93
N ILE A 199 6.49 6.97 1.36
CA ILE A 199 5.08 6.63 1.66
C ILE A 199 4.79 5.18 1.25
N HIS A 200 5.15 4.79 0.02
CA HIS A 200 5.03 3.41 -0.45
C HIS A 200 5.61 2.37 0.52
N SER A 201 6.73 2.69 1.18
CA SER A 201 7.35 1.79 2.16
C SER A 201 6.53 1.62 3.44
N VAL A 202 5.74 2.63 3.81
CA VAL A 202 4.80 2.59 4.94
C VAL A 202 3.56 1.81 4.52
N GLU A 203 2.99 2.10 3.34
CA GLU A 203 1.88 1.34 2.75
C GLU A 203 2.18 -0.15 2.66
N ALA A 204 3.37 -0.54 2.20
CA ALA A 204 3.78 -1.94 2.15
C ALA A 204 3.79 -2.62 3.54
N ARG A 205 4.00 -1.88 4.63
CA ARG A 205 3.90 -2.41 6.00
C ARG A 205 2.45 -2.58 6.43
N HIS A 206 1.57 -1.65 6.07
CA HIS A 206 0.13 -1.75 6.32
C HIS A 206 -0.45 -2.96 5.58
N THR A 207 -0.15 -3.10 4.30
CA THR A 207 -0.43 -4.29 3.49
C THR A 207 0.00 -5.57 4.21
N SER A 208 1.27 -5.64 4.65
CA SER A 208 1.80 -6.81 5.36
C SER A 208 1.07 -7.08 6.68
N HIS A 209 0.69 -6.03 7.40
CA HIS A 209 -0.07 -6.13 8.65
C HIS A 209 -1.46 -6.73 8.41
N PHE A 210 -2.26 -6.20 7.46
CA PHE A 210 -3.57 -6.74 7.12
C PHE A 210 -3.51 -8.22 6.72
N ARG A 211 -2.56 -8.57 5.84
CA ARG A 211 -2.33 -9.96 5.42
C ARG A 211 -1.98 -10.87 6.62
N SER A 212 -1.18 -10.36 7.56
CA SER A 212 -0.78 -11.10 8.78
C SER A 212 -1.95 -11.34 9.74
N VAL A 213 -2.78 -10.31 9.97
CA VAL A 213 -4.00 -10.43 10.77
C VAL A 213 -4.96 -11.43 10.14
N ARG A 214 -5.18 -11.34 8.81
CA ARG A 214 -6.07 -12.26 8.10
C ARG A 214 -5.60 -13.71 8.19
N ARG A 215 -4.29 -13.96 8.08
CA ARG A 215 -3.72 -15.29 8.36
C ARG A 215 -4.11 -15.78 9.76
N ALA A 216 -3.93 -14.93 10.76
CA ALA A 216 -4.22 -15.26 12.15
C ALA A 216 -5.71 -15.59 12.37
N ILE A 217 -6.61 -14.82 11.75
CA ILE A 217 -8.06 -15.07 11.77
C ILE A 217 -8.38 -16.44 11.16
N ALA A 218 -7.83 -16.76 9.98
CA ALA A 218 -8.10 -18.03 9.32
C ALA A 218 -7.60 -19.23 10.15
N ALA A 219 -6.53 -19.01 10.92
CA ALA A 219 -6.01 -19.99 11.85
C ALA A 219 -6.73 -20.04 13.21
N SER A 220 -7.94 -19.49 13.30
CA SER A 220 -8.77 -19.47 14.52
C SER A 220 -8.09 -18.79 15.73
N THR A 221 -7.10 -17.93 15.48
CA THR A 221 -6.59 -17.00 16.50
C THR A 221 -7.48 -15.75 16.48
N LEU A 222 -7.55 -14.98 17.57
CA LEU A 222 -8.35 -13.75 17.71
C LEU A 222 -7.93 -12.59 16.76
N GLY A 223 -7.25 -12.91 15.64
CA GLY A 223 -6.85 -11.98 14.60
C GLY A 223 -5.71 -11.08 15.04
N SER A 224 -4.62 -11.63 15.57
CA SER A 224 -3.45 -10.82 15.91
C SER A 224 -2.40 -10.83 14.80
N ALA A 225 -1.87 -9.67 14.40
CA ALA A 225 -0.72 -9.59 13.49
C ALA A 225 0.53 -10.30 14.05
N MET A 226 0.59 -10.45 15.37
CA MET A 226 1.67 -11.14 16.09
C MET A 226 1.44 -12.65 16.21
N ALA A 227 0.30 -13.18 15.74
CA ALA A 227 0.03 -14.61 15.81
C ALA A 227 1.05 -15.39 14.95
N PRO A 228 1.57 -16.52 15.47
CA PRO A 228 2.49 -17.36 14.71
C PRO A 228 1.83 -17.83 13.42
N ALA A 229 2.61 -17.96 12.35
CA ALA A 229 2.13 -18.57 11.13
C ALA A 229 1.74 -20.03 11.40
N VAL A 230 0.60 -20.46 10.85
CA VAL A 230 0.00 -21.76 11.18
C VAL A 230 0.25 -22.72 10.03
N SER A 231 0.79 -23.90 10.38
CA SER A 231 1.09 -24.97 9.43
C SER A 231 -0.19 -25.78 9.14
N PRO A 232 -0.46 -26.18 7.89
CA PRO A 232 0.35 -25.91 6.70
C PRO A 232 0.21 -24.46 6.23
N TYR A 233 1.33 -23.80 5.92
CA TYR A 233 1.36 -22.38 5.52
C TYR A 233 0.55 -22.08 4.25
N ASP A 234 0.21 -23.11 3.46
CA ASP A 234 -0.61 -23.01 2.25
C ASP A 234 -2.13 -23.13 2.53
N THR A 235 -2.54 -23.39 3.77
CA THR A 235 -3.97 -23.54 4.13
C THR A 235 -4.61 -22.28 4.70
N ALA A 236 -3.81 -21.24 4.97
CA ALA A 236 -4.25 -19.94 5.46
C ALA A 236 -3.76 -18.82 4.52
N PRO A 237 -4.42 -17.64 4.51
CA PRO A 237 -3.89 -16.47 3.81
C PRO A 237 -2.43 -16.20 4.20
N LYS A 238 -1.57 -15.88 3.23
CA LYS A 238 -0.15 -15.61 3.47
C LYS A 238 0.08 -14.12 3.76
N SER A 239 1.22 -13.77 4.38
CA SER A 239 1.64 -12.35 4.56
C SER A 239 2.10 -11.68 3.26
N TRP A 240 2.23 -12.47 2.19
CA TRP A 240 2.70 -12.10 0.87
C TRP A 240 1.76 -12.72 -0.17
N ILE A 241 1.90 -12.33 -1.44
CA ILE A 241 1.06 -12.81 -2.53
C ILE A 241 1.74 -13.98 -3.22
N SER A 242 1.05 -15.13 -3.33
CA SER A 242 1.51 -16.24 -4.15
C SER A 242 0.76 -16.24 -5.47
N LEU A 243 1.45 -16.04 -6.58
CA LEU A 243 0.85 -15.87 -7.90
C LEU A 243 -0.15 -14.71 -7.88
N ILE A 244 -1.44 -14.98 -8.04
CA ILE A 244 -2.52 -13.97 -7.89
C ILE A 244 -3.31 -14.14 -6.58
N ASP A 245 -2.79 -14.92 -5.62
CA ASP A 245 -3.41 -15.29 -4.34
C ASP A 245 -4.85 -15.79 -4.48
N ASN A 246 -5.12 -16.58 -5.53
CA ASN A 246 -6.47 -17.02 -5.89
C ASN A 246 -7.46 -15.84 -6.04
N GLY A 247 -7.03 -14.68 -6.52
CA GLY A 247 -7.83 -13.45 -6.58
C GLY A 247 -7.98 -12.73 -5.24
N GLY A 248 -7.15 -13.05 -4.24
CA GLY A 248 -7.06 -12.40 -2.95
C GLY A 248 -8.24 -12.65 -2.00
N PRO A 249 -8.55 -11.69 -1.09
CA PRO A 249 -9.54 -11.90 -0.03
C PRO A 249 -10.92 -12.25 -0.56
N SER A 250 -11.51 -13.31 0.00
CA SER A 250 -12.89 -13.70 -0.25
C SER A 250 -13.82 -13.04 0.77
N ALA A 251 -14.91 -12.44 0.28
CA ALA A 251 -16.04 -12.01 1.10
C ALA A 251 -16.87 -13.22 1.59
N PRO A 252 -17.72 -13.08 2.62
CA PRO A 252 -18.55 -14.18 3.13
C PRO A 252 -19.45 -14.87 2.08
N ASN A 253 -19.83 -14.14 1.03
CA ASN A 253 -20.60 -14.66 -0.10
C ASN A 253 -19.73 -15.38 -1.16
N GLY A 254 -18.42 -15.56 -0.91
CA GLY A 254 -17.47 -16.20 -1.82
C GLY A 254 -16.90 -15.29 -2.91
N THR A 255 -17.38 -14.05 -3.04
CA THR A 255 -16.86 -13.10 -4.04
C THR A 255 -15.46 -12.60 -3.67
N LYS A 256 -14.70 -12.15 -4.66
CA LYS A 256 -13.31 -11.68 -4.51
C LYS A 256 -13.18 -10.23 -4.96
N PRO A 257 -13.65 -9.27 -4.14
CA PRO A 257 -13.74 -7.87 -4.54
C PRO A 257 -12.41 -7.20 -4.87
N ALA A 258 -11.30 -7.76 -4.37
CA ALA A 258 -9.96 -7.26 -4.64
C ALA A 258 -9.24 -8.02 -5.78
N SER A 259 -9.92 -8.91 -6.52
CA SER A 259 -9.24 -9.76 -7.49
C SER A 259 -8.50 -8.98 -8.58
N ALA A 260 -9.04 -7.82 -8.96
CA ALA A 260 -8.44 -6.93 -9.94
C ALA A 260 -7.10 -6.33 -9.47
N VAL A 261 -6.85 -6.28 -8.15
CA VAL A 261 -5.63 -5.72 -7.56
C VAL A 261 -4.39 -6.56 -7.91
N TYR A 262 -4.56 -7.88 -8.07
CA TYR A 262 -3.49 -8.82 -8.36
C TYR A 262 -3.35 -9.14 -9.86
N GLY A 263 -4.25 -8.58 -10.68
CA GLY A 263 -4.23 -8.70 -12.13
C GLY A 263 -3.21 -7.79 -12.79
N ALA A 264 -3.02 -7.94 -14.09
CA ALA A 264 -2.16 -7.04 -14.85
C ALA A 264 -2.86 -5.70 -15.10
N GLY A 265 -2.11 -4.61 -15.01
CA GLY A 265 -2.49 -3.31 -15.54
C GLY A 265 -2.24 -3.20 -17.04
N ASN A 266 -2.23 -1.96 -17.55
CA ASN A 266 -2.10 -1.66 -18.96
C ASN A 266 -0.99 -0.60 -19.22
N PRO A 267 0.02 -0.92 -20.07
CA PRO A 267 0.27 -2.22 -20.69
C PRO A 267 0.82 -3.24 -19.69
N ALA A 268 0.41 -4.50 -19.80
CA ALA A 268 0.85 -5.59 -18.92
C ALA A 268 2.37 -5.80 -18.90
N ALA A 269 3.09 -5.38 -19.95
CA ALA A 269 4.54 -5.43 -20.00
C ALA A 269 5.23 -4.50 -18.98
N MET A 270 4.54 -3.41 -18.57
CA MET A 270 5.02 -2.46 -17.56
C MET A 270 4.33 -2.69 -16.20
N TYR A 271 3.11 -3.22 -16.23
CA TYR A 271 2.28 -3.46 -15.05
C TYR A 271 1.78 -4.91 -15.07
N PRO A 272 2.68 -5.89 -14.89
CA PRO A 272 2.31 -7.29 -14.97
C PRO A 272 1.45 -7.70 -13.76
N ALA A 273 0.74 -8.82 -13.88
CA ALA A 273 0.03 -9.41 -12.74
C ALA A 273 1.03 -9.92 -11.69
N ASP A 274 0.60 -10.11 -10.44
CA ASP A 274 1.49 -10.62 -9.37
C ASP A 274 2.05 -12.03 -9.66
N SER A 275 1.47 -12.79 -10.59
CA SER A 275 2.06 -14.04 -11.09
C SER A 275 3.29 -13.84 -11.99
N ASN A 276 3.80 -12.63 -12.13
CA ASN A 276 4.95 -12.30 -12.94
C ASN A 276 6.22 -13.00 -12.42
N THR A 277 6.96 -13.59 -13.35
CA THR A 277 8.27 -14.21 -13.06
C THR A 277 9.44 -13.41 -13.62
N THR A 278 9.17 -12.33 -14.36
CA THR A 278 10.19 -11.57 -15.08
C THR A 278 10.40 -10.20 -14.46
N GLN A 279 11.60 -9.96 -13.92
CA GLN A 279 11.98 -8.66 -13.37
C GLN A 279 13.08 -8.03 -14.22
N ALA A 280 12.92 -6.75 -14.60
CA ALA A 280 13.87 -6.03 -15.43
C ALA A 280 14.27 -6.80 -16.72
N GLY A 281 13.31 -7.49 -17.34
CA GLY A 281 13.52 -8.28 -18.56
C GLY A 281 14.27 -9.61 -18.35
N LYS A 282 14.42 -10.08 -17.10
CA LYS A 282 15.01 -11.37 -16.75
C LYS A 282 13.99 -12.28 -16.09
N ASP A 283 13.74 -13.45 -16.69
CA ASP A 283 12.96 -14.49 -16.06
C ASP A 283 13.74 -15.10 -14.90
N LEU A 284 13.31 -14.81 -13.68
CA LEU A 284 14.00 -15.20 -12.46
C LEU A 284 13.95 -16.71 -12.23
N THR A 285 12.98 -17.43 -12.81
CA THR A 285 12.88 -18.89 -12.69
C THR A 285 14.03 -19.62 -13.39
N THR A 286 14.68 -18.95 -14.34
CA THR A 286 15.84 -19.50 -15.07
C THR A 286 17.15 -19.36 -14.31
N LEU A 287 17.19 -18.53 -13.26
CA LEU A 287 18.42 -18.24 -12.53
C LEU A 287 18.79 -19.35 -11.52
N ASN A 288 17.79 -20.04 -10.99
CA ASN A 288 17.96 -21.14 -10.03
C ASN A 288 16.71 -22.02 -10.00
N SER A 289 16.87 -23.35 -9.94
CA SER A 289 15.75 -24.30 -9.88
C SER A 289 14.88 -24.17 -8.62
N THR A 290 15.37 -23.52 -7.56
CA THR A 290 14.59 -23.20 -6.35
C THR A 290 13.66 -21.99 -6.55
N TYR A 291 13.91 -21.14 -7.55
CA TYR A 291 13.08 -19.97 -7.87
C TYR A 291 11.88 -20.40 -8.71
N THR A 292 10.98 -21.16 -8.10
CA THR A 292 9.70 -21.52 -8.73
C THR A 292 8.85 -20.27 -9.02
N ALA A 293 7.88 -20.37 -9.93
CA ALA A 293 6.96 -19.26 -10.21
C ALA A 293 6.30 -18.72 -8.94
N THR A 294 5.89 -19.62 -8.03
CA THR A 294 5.40 -19.26 -6.70
C THR A 294 6.46 -18.47 -5.93
N ALA A 295 7.65 -19.03 -5.70
CA ALA A 295 8.69 -18.36 -4.92
C ALA A 295 9.09 -16.99 -5.48
N VAL A 296 9.08 -16.83 -6.81
CA VAL A 296 9.35 -15.54 -7.46
C VAL A 296 8.22 -14.55 -7.19
N SER A 297 6.96 -14.93 -7.42
CA SER A 297 5.81 -14.05 -7.16
C SER A 297 5.72 -13.60 -5.69
N GLU A 298 6.11 -14.46 -4.75
CA GLU A 298 6.07 -14.16 -3.31
C GLU A 298 7.07 -13.06 -2.88
N ALA A 299 8.03 -12.72 -3.73
CA ALA A 299 9.04 -11.69 -3.46
C ALA A 299 8.63 -10.28 -3.93
N PHE A 300 7.56 -10.14 -4.73
CA PHE A 300 7.17 -8.87 -5.34
C PHE A 300 5.66 -8.63 -5.24
N ASP A 301 5.29 -7.41 -4.87
CA ASP A 301 3.97 -6.87 -5.18
C ASP A 301 4.09 -6.04 -6.47
N GLU A 302 3.37 -6.39 -7.52
CA GLU A 302 3.51 -5.78 -8.85
C GLU A 302 2.74 -4.47 -8.99
N PRO A 303 3.28 -3.49 -9.73
CA PRO A 303 2.64 -2.18 -9.86
C PRO A 303 1.37 -2.24 -10.71
N LEU A 304 0.47 -1.29 -10.47
CA LEU A 304 -0.69 -1.04 -11.34
C LEU A 304 -0.58 0.36 -11.96
N ASP A 305 -1.00 0.48 -13.22
CA ASP A 305 -1.09 1.78 -13.87
C ASP A 305 -2.25 2.61 -13.27
N PRO A 306 -2.17 3.95 -13.35
CA PRO A 306 -3.19 4.82 -12.77
C PRO A 306 -4.63 4.59 -13.27
N ASN A 307 -4.83 4.17 -14.52
CA ASN A 307 -6.17 3.92 -15.04
C ASN A 307 -6.77 2.64 -14.45
N THR A 308 -5.96 1.59 -14.31
CA THR A 308 -6.39 0.36 -13.63
C THR A 308 -6.67 0.62 -12.14
N VAL A 309 -5.83 1.40 -11.46
CA VAL A 309 -6.08 1.82 -10.07
C VAL A 309 -7.40 2.57 -9.95
N GLN A 310 -7.67 3.53 -10.84
CA GLN A 310 -8.94 4.26 -10.82
C GLN A 310 -10.13 3.37 -11.11
N ALA A 311 -10.02 2.42 -12.06
CA ALA A 311 -11.08 1.46 -12.33
C ALA A 311 -11.44 0.62 -11.10
N ILE A 312 -10.44 0.21 -10.31
CA ILE A 312 -10.64 -0.49 -9.05
C ILE A 312 -11.29 0.44 -8.02
N ALA A 313 -10.72 1.63 -7.82
CA ALA A 313 -11.15 2.61 -6.82
C ALA A 313 -12.56 3.18 -7.10
N LEU A 314 -13.01 3.18 -8.34
CA LEU A 314 -14.36 3.58 -8.74
C LEU A 314 -15.45 2.70 -8.13
N ASN A 315 -15.15 1.44 -7.80
CA ASN A 315 -16.07 0.60 -7.03
C ASN A 315 -16.31 1.15 -5.61
N PHE A 316 -15.43 1.99 -5.11
CA PHE A 316 -15.49 2.60 -3.78
C PHE A 316 -15.90 4.07 -3.81
N THR A 317 -16.50 4.53 -4.91
CA THR A 317 -16.91 5.92 -5.07
C THR A 317 -18.42 6.05 -4.94
N SER A 318 -18.88 6.86 -3.98
CA SER A 318 -20.30 7.20 -3.85
C SER A 318 -20.77 8.16 -4.95
N THR A 319 -22.08 8.38 -5.06
CA THR A 319 -22.63 9.45 -5.91
C THR A 319 -22.07 10.83 -5.56
N ALA A 320 -21.88 11.13 -4.26
CA ALA A 320 -21.29 12.40 -3.82
C ALA A 320 -19.81 12.52 -4.21
N GLY A 321 -19.05 11.43 -4.10
CA GLY A 321 -17.66 11.38 -4.55
C GLY A 321 -17.52 11.56 -6.06
N LYS A 322 -18.42 10.93 -6.84
CA LYS A 322 -18.43 11.09 -8.30
C LYS A 322 -18.67 12.55 -8.71
N ALA A 323 -19.54 13.26 -8.00
CA ALA A 323 -19.79 14.69 -8.22
C ALA A 323 -18.54 15.56 -7.95
N LYS A 324 -17.57 15.06 -7.17
CA LYS A 324 -16.27 15.69 -6.90
C LYS A 324 -15.14 15.17 -7.81
N LEU A 325 -15.46 14.38 -8.84
CA LEU A 325 -14.48 13.74 -9.74
C LEU A 325 -13.49 12.81 -9.02
N LEU A 326 -13.90 12.24 -7.88
CA LEU A 326 -13.12 11.24 -7.14
C LEU A 326 -12.82 10.04 -8.06
N PHE A 327 -11.53 9.69 -8.19
CA PHE A 327 -10.99 8.61 -9.04
C PHE A 327 -11.37 8.71 -10.55
N GLN A 328 -11.54 9.94 -11.07
CA GLN A 328 -11.90 10.19 -12.47
C GLN A 328 -10.92 11.13 -13.19
N GLN A 329 -9.67 11.12 -12.77
CA GLN A 329 -8.59 11.85 -13.41
C GLN A 329 -8.21 11.21 -14.74
N THR A 330 -7.88 12.04 -15.73
CA THR A 330 -7.34 11.57 -17.01
C THR A 330 -5.82 11.49 -16.91
N PHE A 331 -5.24 10.30 -17.09
CA PHE A 331 -3.79 10.07 -17.05
C PHE A 331 -3.13 10.17 -18.43
#